data_AF-A0ABC9U3X5-F1
#
_entry.id   AF-A0ABC9U3X5-F1
#
_cell.length_a   1.000
_cell.length_b   1.000
_cell.length_c   1.000
_cell.angle_alpha   90.00
_cell.angle_beta   90.00
_cell.angle_gamma   90.00
#
_symmetry.space_group_name_H-M   'P 1'
#
loop_
_entity.id
_entity.type
_entity.pdbx_description
1 polymer ?
#
loop_
_entity_poly.entity_id
_entity_poly.type
_entity_poly.pdbx_seq_one_letter_code
_entity_poly.pdbx_strand_id
1 'polypeptide(L)'
;MEVRRTDMWQKEQVIHEFQKRGKRITGQREMLLDVILEGNWSSCKDVYYEARKRDPKLGMATVYRTVNTLEEIGILTRTYRYSLPPKEE
;
A
#
# COMPACT_ATOMS: atom_id res chain seq x y z
N MET A 1 -1.89 10.69 -4.72
CA MET A 1 -1.61 9.29 -5.05
C MET A 1 -2.88 8.54 -4.75
N GLU A 2 -3.69 8.23 -5.74
CA GLU A 2 -4.85 7.36 -5.53
C GLU A 2 -4.38 5.91 -5.72
N VAL A 3 -4.57 5.07 -4.71
CA VAL A 3 -4.21 3.65 -4.77
C VAL A 3 -5.41 2.91 -5.37
N ARG A 4 -5.33 2.60 -6.67
CA ARG A 4 -6.36 1.80 -7.36
C ARG A 4 -5.95 0.33 -7.34
N ARG A 5 -6.86 -0.53 -6.89
CA ARG A 5 -6.70 -1.99 -6.86
C ARG A 5 -7.05 -2.54 -8.23
N THR A 6 -6.16 -3.32 -8.86
CA THR A 6 -6.38 -3.80 -10.23
C THR A 6 -7.06 -5.17 -10.30
N ASP A 7 -6.93 -6.05 -9.31
CA ASP A 7 -7.66 -7.33 -9.24
C ASP A 7 -7.83 -7.77 -7.77
N MET A 8 -8.76 -8.68 -7.48
CA MET A 8 -8.98 -9.24 -6.12
C MET A 8 -7.88 -10.25 -5.74
N TRP A 9 -6.67 -9.75 -5.46
CA TRP A 9 -5.59 -10.58 -4.93
C TRP A 9 -5.89 -11.02 -3.50
N GLN A 10 -5.80 -12.34 -3.23
CA GLN A 10 -5.86 -12.86 -1.86
C GLN A 10 -4.52 -12.67 -1.14
N LYS A 11 -4.55 -12.50 0.18
CA LYS A 11 -3.38 -12.26 1.02
C LYS A 11 -2.29 -13.30 0.79
N GLU A 12 -2.66 -14.58 0.68
CA GLU A 12 -1.77 -15.71 0.47
C GLU A 12 -1.02 -15.59 -0.86
N GLN A 13 -1.68 -15.11 -1.91
CA GLN A 13 -1.06 -14.90 -3.23
C GLN A 13 -0.04 -13.76 -3.17
N VAL A 14 -0.37 -12.68 -2.46
CA VAL A 14 0.56 -11.56 -2.24
C VAL A 14 1.78 -12.03 -1.44
N ILE A 15 1.55 -12.82 -0.39
CA ILE A 15 2.62 -13.39 0.43
C ILE A 15 3.55 -14.27 -0.42
N HIS A 16 2.96 -15.12 -1.28
CA HIS A 16 3.71 -15.98 -2.18
C HIS A 16 4.59 -15.18 -3.14
N GLU A 17 4.07 -14.10 -3.73
CA GLU A 17 4.85 -13.24 -4.63
C GLU A 17 5.99 -12.49 -3.92
N PHE A 18 5.78 -12.07 -2.66
CA PHE A 18 6.87 -11.51 -1.86
C PHE A 18 7.99 -12.53 -1.63
N GLN A 19 7.63 -13.78 -1.26
CA GLN A 19 8.60 -14.85 -1.04
C GLN A 19 9.35 -15.23 -2.33
N LYS A 20 8.64 -15.36 -3.45
CA LYS A 20 9.19 -15.66 -4.78
C LYS A 20 10.21 -14.60 -5.22
N ARG A 21 10.01 -13.35 -4.83
CA ARG A 21 10.95 -12.23 -5.09
C ARG A 21 12.05 -12.08 -4.03
N GLY A 22 12.17 -13.02 -3.09
CA GLY A 22 13.16 -13.00 -2.01
C GLY A 22 12.95 -11.87 -0.98
N LYS A 23 11.75 -11.27 -0.94
CA LYS A 23 11.41 -10.22 0.02
C LYS A 23 10.87 -10.86 1.29
N ARG A 24 11.54 -10.62 2.42
CA ARG A 24 11.09 -11.13 3.72
C ARG A 24 9.75 -10.50 4.14
N ILE A 25 8.80 -11.33 4.55
CA ILE A 25 7.56 -10.87 5.19
C ILE A 25 7.76 -10.91 6.70
N THR A 26 7.60 -9.76 7.34
CA THR A 26 7.60 -9.62 8.81
C THR A 26 6.17 -9.39 9.27
N GLY A 27 5.86 -9.61 10.55
CA GLY A 27 4.51 -9.37 11.08
C GLY A 27 3.97 -7.96 10.80
N GLN A 28 4.83 -6.94 10.80
CA GLN A 28 4.44 -5.57 10.39
C GLN A 28 4.03 -5.47 8.93
N ARG A 29 4.72 -6.16 8.02
CA ARG A 29 4.37 -6.19 6.60
C ARG A 29 3.08 -6.95 6.37
N GLU A 30 2.91 -8.06 7.08
CA GLU A 30 1.68 -8.85 7.01
C GLU A 30 0.46 -8.06 7.48
N MET A 31 0.56 -7.36 8.62
CA MET A 31 -0.50 -6.45 9.08
C MET A 31 -0.76 -5.31 8.09
N LEU A 32 0.29 -4.77 7.45
CA LEU A 32 0.12 -3.76 6.41
C LEU A 32 -0.61 -4.31 5.19
N LEU A 33 -0.36 -5.56 4.80
CA LEU A 33 -1.12 -6.22 3.74
C LEU A 33 -2.59 -6.31 4.11
N ASP A 34 -2.91 -6.69 5.35
CA ASP A 34 -4.30 -6.74 5.83
C ASP A 34 -4.99 -5.38 5.70
N VAL A 35 -4.35 -4.31 6.20
CA VAL A 35 -4.89 -2.93 6.09
C VAL A 35 -5.11 -2.55 4.61
N ILE A 36 -4.13 -2.81 3.75
CA ILE A 36 -4.21 -2.45 2.32
C ILE A 36 -5.29 -3.27 1.60
N LEU A 37 -5.47 -4.55 1.95
CA LEU A 37 -6.43 -5.46 1.33
C LEU A 37 -7.86 -5.30 1.88
N GLU A 38 -8.03 -4.83 3.11
CA GLU A 38 -9.35 -4.58 3.71
C GLU A 38 -10.01 -3.28 3.19
N GLY A 39 -9.22 -2.26 2.85
CA GLY A 39 -9.73 -0.92 2.53
C GLY A 39 -9.46 -0.43 1.10
N ASN A 40 -10.18 0.63 0.72
CA ASN A 40 -9.83 1.47 -0.43
C ASN A 40 -9.15 2.73 0.08
N TRP A 41 -7.91 2.97 -0.36
CA TRP A 41 -7.05 4.02 0.19
C TRP A 41 -6.79 5.12 -0.83
N SER A 42 -7.08 6.35 -0.43
CA SER A 42 -6.88 7.53 -1.28
C SER A 42 -5.46 8.08 -1.21
N SER A 43 -4.63 7.60 -0.27
CA SER A 43 -3.22 7.98 -0.13
C SER A 43 -2.44 7.01 0.77
N CYS A 44 -1.11 7.02 0.66
CA CYS A 44 -0.22 6.31 1.60
C CYS A 44 -0.33 6.84 3.04
N LYS A 45 -0.76 8.10 3.22
CA LYS A 45 -0.98 8.66 4.56
C LYS A 45 -2.15 7.98 5.25
N ASP A 46 -3.23 7.70 4.52
CA ASP A 46 -4.42 7.04 5.06
C ASP A 46 -4.08 5.62 5.51
N VAL A 47 -3.37 4.87 4.66
CA VAL A 47 -2.84 3.53 5.00
C VAL A 47 -1.99 3.59 6.28
N TYR A 48 -1.11 4.59 6.39
CA TYR A 48 -0.28 4.74 7.58
C TYR A 48 -1.08 5.04 8.84
N TYR A 49 -2.04 5.96 8.77
CA TYR A 49 -2.85 6.30 9.93
C TYR A 49 -3.66 5.09 10.41
N GLU A 50 -4.21 4.29 9.49
CA GLU A 50 -4.92 3.08 9.87
C GLU A 50 -3.98 2.00 10.43
N ALA A 51 -2.87 1.75 9.75
CA ALA A 51 -1.90 0.74 10.20
C ALA A 51 -1.26 1.11 11.55
N ARG A 52 -1.08 2.40 11.84
CA ARG A 52 -0.52 2.88 13.10
C ARG A 52 -1.49 2.72 14.28
N LYS A 53 -2.80 2.64 14.04
CA LYS A 53 -3.77 2.25 15.08
C LYS A 53 -3.56 0.81 15.53
N ARG A 54 -3.08 -0.07 14.63
CA ARG A 54 -2.77 -1.48 14.92
C ARG A 54 -1.36 -1.66 15.48
N ASP A 55 -0.37 -0.95 14.93
CA ASP A 55 1.02 -0.94 15.42
C ASP A 55 1.56 0.50 15.56
N PRO A 56 1.60 1.04 16.79
CA PRO A 56 2.12 2.38 17.07
C PRO A 56 3.60 2.56 16.71
N LYS A 57 4.39 1.48 16.60
CA LYS A 57 5.82 1.50 16.25
C LYS A 57 6.05 1.59 14.75
N LEU A 58 4.99 1.54 13.95
CA LEU A 58 5.09 1.60 12.50
C LEU A 58 5.60 2.97 12.03
N GLY A 59 6.68 2.95 11.25
CA GLY A 59 7.21 4.13 10.58
C GLY A 59 6.65 4.31 9.17
N MET A 60 6.52 5.56 8.73
CA MET A 60 6.10 5.91 7.35
C MET A 60 6.96 5.24 6.28
N ALA A 61 8.28 5.15 6.50
CA ALA A 61 9.19 4.51 5.57
C ALA A 61 8.84 3.03 5.31
N THR A 62 8.27 2.34 6.31
CA THR A 62 7.82 0.94 6.15
C THR A 62 6.58 0.85 5.28
N VAL A 63 5.65 1.81 5.41
CA VAL A 63 4.48 1.91 4.52
C VAL A 63 4.93 2.13 3.09
N TYR A 64 5.77 3.14 2.82
CA TYR A 64 6.24 3.41 1.46
C TYR A 64 6.98 2.23 0.83
N ARG A 65 7.89 1.57 1.56
CA ARG A 65 8.60 0.39 1.03
C ARG A 65 7.67 -0.77 0.70
N THR A 66 6.63 -0.96 1.50
CA THR A 66 5.65 -2.04 1.28
C THR A 66 4.76 -1.72 0.09
N VAL A 67 4.24 -0.48 0.00
CA VAL A 67 3.47 -0.01 -1.16
C VAL A 67 4.30 -0.08 -2.44
N ASN A 68 5.56 0.35 -2.43
CA ASN A 68 6.45 0.25 -3.60
C ASN A 68 6.64 -1.21 -4.05
N THR A 69 6.77 -2.13 -3.10
CA THR A 69 6.89 -3.56 -3.42
C THR A 69 5.60 -4.10 -4.04
N LEU A 70 4.44 -3.66 -3.54
CA LEU A 70 3.14 -4.03 -4.09
C LEU A 70 2.91 -3.44 -5.49
N GLU A 71 3.39 -2.22 -5.73
CA GLU A 71 3.42 -1.59 -7.06
C GLU A 71 4.33 -2.36 -8.02
N GLU A 72 5.53 -2.76 -7.59
CA GLU A 72 6.44 -3.62 -8.36
C GLU A 72 5.83 -5.00 -8.70
N ILE A 73 4.98 -5.53 -7.81
CA ILE A 73 4.25 -6.79 -8.05
C ILE A 73 3.07 -6.59 -9.02
N GLY A 74 2.59 -5.36 -9.16
CA GLY A 74 1.41 -5.03 -9.98
C GLY A 74 0.09 -5.15 -9.22
N ILE A 75 0.13 -5.31 -7.88
CA ILE A 75 -1.07 -5.38 -7.03
C ILE A 75 -1.69 -3.98 -6.87
N LEU A 76 -0.82 -2.97 -6.75
CA LEU A 76 -1.22 -1.58 -6.63
C LEU A 76 -0.82 -0.81 -7.87
N THR A 77 -1.69 0.09 -8.33
CA THR A 77 -1.36 1.04 -9.39
C THR A 77 -1.34 2.45 -8.83
N ARG A 78 -0.23 3.16 -9.05
CA ARG A 78 -0.09 4.56 -8.66
C ARG A 78 -0.78 5.46 -9.66
N THR A 79 -1.88 6.09 -9.26
CA THR A 79 -2.48 7.15 -10.07
C THR A 79 -2.03 8.52 -9.54
N TYR A 80 -1.33 9.27 -10.40
CA TYR A 80 -0.99 10.67 -10.15
C TYR A 80 -2.12 11.54 -10.68
N ARG A 81 -2.86 12.18 -9.79
CA ARG A 81 -3.79 13.24 -10.17
C ARG A 81 -3.04 14.56 -9.98
N TYR A 82 -2.43 15.06 -11.05
CA TYR A 82 -2.02 16.47 -11.08
C TYR A 82 -3.30 17.28 -11.32
N SER A 83 -3.80 17.95 -10.29
CA SER A 83 -4.80 19.01 -10.47
C SER A 83 -4.04 20.28 -10.84
N LEU A 84 -4.28 20.81 -12.04
CA LEU A 84 -3.89 22.18 -12.34
C LEU A 84 -4.52 23.10 -11.28
N PRO A 85 -3.79 24.11 -10.77
CA PRO A 85 -4.42 25.10 -9.91
C PRO A 85 -5.63 25.68 -10.67
N PRO A 86 -6.75 25.94 -9.98
CA PRO A 86 -7.90 26.58 -10.63
C PRO A 86 -7.42 27.85 -11.31
N LYS A 87 -7.75 28.00 -12.60
CA LYS A 87 -7.53 29.28 -13.29
C LYS A 87 -8.39 30.31 -12.58
N GLU A 88 -7.75 31.28 -11.93
CA GLU A 88 -8.43 32.52 -11.56
C GLU A 88 -8.83 33.20 -12.88
N GLU A 89 -10.14 33.41 -13.05
CA GLU A 89 -10.78 34.15 -14.13
C GLU A 89 -11.31 35.46 -13.58
#